data_AF-A0A2E5EMZ4-F1
#
_entry.id   AF-A0A2E5EMZ4-F1
#
_cell.length_a   1.000
_cell.length_b   1.000
_cell.length_c   1.000
_cell.angle_alpha   90.00
_cell.angle_beta   90.00
_cell.angle_gamma   90.00
#
_symmetry.space_group_name_H-M   'P 1'
#
loop_
_entity.id
_entity.type
_entity.pdbx_description
1 polymer ?
#
loop_
_entity_poly.entity_id
_entity_poly.type
_entity_poly.pdbx_seq_one_letter_code
_entity_poly.pdbx_strand_id
1 'polypeptide(L)'
;MRLAVLVFAAGLALATHAAETRTHRITIAQLKVTRDVDTNLAEVKKAFDQAGKENANWIVFPEGMLSGYYGNFDQQKGRGRIRRVPTAL
;
A
#
# COMPACT_ATOMS: atom_id res chain seq x y z
N MET A 1 -19.17 -23.93 65.38
CA MET A 1 -18.20 -23.72 64.27
C MET A 1 -18.86 -22.85 63.22
N ARG A 2 -18.19 -21.77 62.81
CA ARG A 2 -18.77 -20.67 62.02
C ARG A 2 -18.81 -20.99 60.54
N LEU A 3 -19.93 -20.62 59.94
CA LEU A 3 -20.26 -20.60 58.53
C LEU A 3 -19.29 -19.69 57.76
N ALA A 4 -18.73 -20.16 56.64
CA ALA A 4 -17.98 -19.34 55.71
C ALA A 4 -18.62 -19.45 54.32
N VAL A 5 -19.33 -18.39 53.93
CA VAL A 5 -19.90 -18.21 52.59
C VAL A 5 -18.76 -17.76 51.68
N LEU A 6 -18.45 -18.55 50.65
CA LEU A 6 -17.50 -18.20 49.61
C LEU A 6 -18.25 -17.43 48.52
N VAL A 7 -18.07 -16.10 48.47
CA VAL A 7 -18.58 -15.28 47.37
C VAL A 7 -17.54 -15.30 46.25
N PHE A 8 -17.86 -15.99 45.15
CA PHE A 8 -17.07 -15.95 43.92
C PHE A 8 -17.39 -14.64 43.18
N ALA A 9 -16.55 -13.62 43.34
CA ALA A 9 -16.62 -12.43 42.50
C ALA A 9 -15.99 -12.75 41.14
N ALA A 10 -16.82 -13.24 40.21
CA ALA A 10 -16.45 -13.34 38.80
C ALA A 10 -16.30 -11.92 38.24
N GLY A 11 -15.07 -11.40 38.25
CA GLY A 11 -14.71 -10.17 37.56
C GLY A 11 -14.86 -10.36 36.05
N LEU A 12 -16.02 -9.99 35.52
CA LEU A 12 -16.24 -9.89 34.08
C LEU A 12 -15.50 -8.65 33.57
N ALA A 13 -14.22 -8.82 33.24
CA ALA A 13 -13.47 -7.82 32.50
C ALA A 13 -14.09 -7.71 31.10
N LEU A 14 -14.94 -6.69 30.91
CA LEU A 14 -15.33 -6.21 29.58
C LEU A 14 -14.05 -5.71 28.90
N ALA A 15 -13.41 -6.59 28.14
CA ALA A 15 -12.35 -6.20 27.23
C ALA A 15 -12.96 -5.26 26.19
N THR A 16 -12.74 -3.97 26.37
CA THR A 16 -13.02 -2.97 25.35
C THR A 16 -12.10 -3.27 24.18
N HIS A 17 -12.65 -3.81 23.09
CA HIS A 17 -11.93 -3.85 21.81
C HIS A 17 -11.86 -2.41 21.29
N ALA A 18 -10.92 -1.63 21.82
CA ALA A 18 -10.52 -0.39 21.17
C ALA A 18 -9.91 -0.80 19.83
N ALA A 19 -10.61 -0.50 18.73
CA ALA A 19 -10.07 -0.72 17.40
C ALA A 19 -8.76 0.08 17.29
N GLU A 20 -7.64 -0.60 17.04
CA GLU A 20 -6.40 0.10 16.72
C GLU A 20 -6.59 0.88 15.41
N THR A 21 -6.57 2.21 15.50
CA THR A 21 -6.56 3.06 14.33
C THR A 21 -5.19 2.94 13.65
N ARG A 22 -5.09 2.14 12.60
CA ARG A 22 -3.87 2.10 11.77
C ARG A 22 -3.83 3.31 10.85
N THR A 23 -2.82 4.15 11.03
CA THR A 23 -2.51 5.22 10.09
C THR A 23 -1.87 4.64 8.84
N HIS A 24 -2.48 4.89 7.68
CA HIS A 24 -1.91 4.53 6.38
C HIS A 24 -1.37 5.75 5.67
N ARG A 25 -0.14 5.65 5.17
CA ARG A 25 0.46 6.64 4.27
C ARG A 25 0.34 6.17 2.83
N ILE A 26 -0.21 7.04 1.99
CA ILE A 26 -0.45 6.77 0.57
C ILE A 26 0.25 7.86 -0.23
N THR A 27 1.11 7.46 -1.16
CA THR A 27 1.75 8.36 -2.13
C THR A 27 0.98 8.30 -3.45
N ILE A 28 0.65 9.46 -4.00
CA ILE A 28 0.02 9.56 -5.33
C ILE A 28 1.08 10.11 -6.28
N ALA A 29 1.53 9.29 -7.23
CA ALA A 29 2.60 9.65 -8.14
C ALA A 29 2.05 10.48 -9.31
N GLN A 30 2.63 11.65 -9.54
CA GLN A 30 2.41 12.42 -10.76
C GLN A 30 3.64 12.28 -11.66
N LEU A 31 3.43 11.75 -12.87
CA LEU A 31 4.50 11.41 -13.79
C LEU A 31 4.32 12.17 -15.11
N LYS A 32 5.44 12.62 -15.71
CA LYS A 32 5.44 13.05 -17.11
C LYS A 32 5.53 11.81 -17.99
N VAL A 33 4.39 11.39 -18.53
CA VAL A 33 4.30 10.20 -19.39
C VAL A 33 4.65 10.56 -20.83
N THR A 34 5.43 9.72 -21.49
CA THR A 34 5.89 9.85 -22.88
C THR A 34 5.48 8.65 -23.72
N ARG A 35 5.85 8.65 -25.02
CA ARG A 35 5.63 7.51 -25.92
C ARG A 35 6.57 6.32 -25.66
N ASP A 36 7.67 6.55 -24.93
CA ASP A 36 8.67 5.52 -24.71
C ASP A 36 8.50 4.83 -23.35
N VAL A 37 8.26 3.52 -23.40
CA VAL A 37 8.04 2.68 -22.21
C VAL A 37 9.24 2.67 -21.28
N ASP A 38 10.47 2.71 -21.81
CA ASP A 38 11.68 2.63 -20.97
C ASP A 38 11.85 3.91 -20.16
N THR A 39 11.64 5.06 -20.81
CA THR A 39 11.61 6.38 -20.19
C THR A 39 10.55 6.44 -19.09
N ASN A 40 9.33 5.98 -19.40
CA ASN A 40 8.24 5.95 -18.44
C ASN A 40 8.54 5.03 -17.24
N LEU A 41 9.12 3.85 -17.50
CA LEU A 41 9.49 2.91 -16.44
C LEU A 41 10.57 3.51 -15.51
N ALA A 42 11.49 4.31 -16.04
CA ALA A 42 12.47 5.01 -15.22
C ALA A 42 11.82 6.01 -14.26
N GLU A 43 10.80 6.75 -14.71
CA GLU A 43 10.03 7.67 -13.87
C GLU A 43 9.21 6.92 -12.81
N VAL A 44 8.60 5.78 -13.17
CA VAL A 44 7.89 4.91 -12.22
C VAL A 44 8.83 4.43 -11.11
N LYS A 45 10.06 4.02 -11.44
CA LYS A 45 11.06 3.59 -10.45
C LYS A 45 11.44 4.70 -9.48
N LYS A 46 11.65 5.92 -9.97
CA LYS A 46 11.93 7.09 -9.11
C LYS A 46 10.79 7.36 -8.13
N ALA A 47 9.54 7.22 -8.58
CA ALA A 47 8.38 7.40 -7.71
C ALA A 47 8.27 6.28 -6.65
N PHE A 48 8.61 5.04 -6.99
CA PHE A 48 8.74 3.96 -6.01
C PHE A 48 9.80 4.26 -4.96
N ASP A 49 11.00 4.71 -5.39
CA ASP A 49 12.08 5.06 -4.47
C ASP A 49 11.65 6.20 -3.52
N GLN A 50 10.89 7.17 -4.03
CA GLN A 50 10.34 8.26 -3.22
C GLN A 50 9.31 7.76 -2.20
N ALA A 51 8.36 6.93 -2.62
CA ALA A 51 7.39 6.31 -1.70
C ALA A 51 8.06 5.47 -0.61
N GLY A 52 9.15 4.77 -0.95
CA GLY A 52 9.97 4.04 0.02
C GLY A 52 10.62 4.98 1.05
N LYS A 53 11.24 6.08 0.61
CA LYS A 53 11.82 7.10 1.53
C LYS A 53 10.76 7.74 2.44
N GLU A 54 9.53 7.86 1.95
CA GLU A 54 8.40 8.42 2.71
C GLU A 54 7.74 7.41 3.66
N ASN A 55 8.14 6.14 3.62
CA ASN A 55 7.49 5.03 4.34
C ASN A 55 6.00 4.93 3.97
N ALA A 56 5.67 5.08 2.69
CA ALA A 56 4.32 4.89 2.20
C ALA A 56 3.94 3.41 2.21
N ASN A 57 2.75 3.09 2.69
CA ASN A 57 2.21 1.73 2.62
C ASN A 57 1.72 1.40 1.20
N TRP A 58 1.30 2.43 0.47
CA TRP A 58 0.75 2.31 -0.88
C TRP A 58 1.26 3.44 -1.75
N ILE A 59 1.48 3.13 -3.03
CA ILE A 59 1.70 4.11 -4.08
C ILE A 59 0.67 3.88 -5.19
N VAL A 60 0.07 4.96 -5.67
CA VAL A 60 -0.90 4.95 -6.77
C VAL A 60 -0.33 5.71 -7.95
N PHE A 61 -0.53 5.15 -9.14
CA PHE A 61 -0.05 5.72 -10.40
C PHE A 61 -1.21 6.10 -11.31
N PRO A 62 -1.02 7.07 -12.23
CA PRO A 62 -2.00 7.36 -13.26
C PRO A 62 -2.19 6.17 -14.19
N GLU A 63 -3.39 6.04 -14.74
CA GLU A 63 -3.66 5.09 -15.81
C GLU A 63 -2.74 5.38 -17.02
N GLY A 64 -2.31 4.32 -17.69
CA GLY A 64 -1.43 4.44 -18.86
C GLY A 64 0.00 4.88 -18.51
N MET A 65 0.42 4.85 -17.23
CA MET A 65 1.76 5.33 -16.82
C MET A 65 2.93 4.72 -17.60
N LEU A 66 2.80 3.51 -18.15
CA LEU A 66 3.85 2.89 -18.97
C LEU A 66 3.72 3.20 -20.45
N SER A 67 2.50 3.43 -20.93
CA SER A 67 2.18 3.51 -22.37
C SER A 67 1.92 4.92 -22.89
N GLY A 68 1.48 5.82 -22.02
CA GLY A 68 0.75 7.01 -22.39
C GLY A 68 -0.57 6.71 -23.08
N TYR A 69 -1.27 7.78 -23.47
CA TYR A 69 -2.50 7.74 -24.25
C TYR A 69 -2.22 8.03 -25.72
N TYR A 70 -1.29 7.28 -26.31
CA TYR A 70 -0.92 7.40 -27.72
C TYR A 70 -1.50 6.25 -28.54
N GLY A 71 -1.94 6.52 -29.77
CA GLY A 71 -2.32 5.47 -30.72
C GLY A 71 -1.14 4.57 -31.09
N ASN A 72 -1.41 3.31 -31.46
CA ASN A 72 -0.41 2.30 -31.86
C ASN A 72 0.67 1.99 -30.81
N PHE A 73 0.28 1.98 -29.53
CA PHE A 73 1.17 1.63 -28.44
C PHE A 73 1.73 0.20 -28.57
N ASP A 74 3.03 0.04 -28.29
CA ASP A 74 3.71 -1.26 -28.23
C ASP A 74 3.30 -2.03 -26.95
N GLN A 75 2.21 -2.79 -27.08
CA GLN A 75 1.67 -3.62 -26.01
C GLN A 75 2.65 -4.70 -25.54
N GLN A 76 3.55 -5.16 -26.42
CA GLN A 76 4.53 -6.19 -26.06
C GLN A 76 5.60 -5.60 -25.14
N LYS A 77 6.05 -4.37 -25.40
CA LYS A 77 7.07 -3.70 -24.59
C LYS A 77 6.60 -3.47 -23.16
N GLY A 78 5.33 -3.13 -22.92
CA GLY A 78 4.81 -2.92 -21.56
C GLY A 78 4.61 -4.20 -20.72
N ARG A 79 4.45 -5.36 -21.37
CA ARG A 79 3.96 -6.58 -20.73
C ARG A 79 4.96 -7.15 -19.72
N GLY A 80 4.50 -7.43 -18.49
CA GLY A 80 5.28 -8.12 -17.47
C GLY A 80 6.44 -7.32 -16.85
N ARG A 81 6.51 -6.01 -17.13
CA ARG A 81 7.53 -5.10 -16.57
C ARG A 81 7.28 -4.72 -15.11
N ILE A 82 6.03 -4.78 -14.69
CA ILE A 82 5.63 -4.60 -13.29
C ILE A 82 5.13 -5.94 -12.79
N ARG A 83 5.70 -6.39 -11.69
CA ARG A 83 5.33 -7.63 -11.00
C ARG A 83 4.96 -7.29 -9.58
N ARG A 84 4.12 -8.14 -8.98
CA ARG A 84 3.83 -8.07 -7.55
C ARG A 84 5.15 -8.22 -6.80
N VAL A 85 5.56 -7.17 -6.10
CA VAL A 85 6.66 -7.26 -5.14
C VAL A 85 6.05 -7.72 -3.81
N PRO A 86 6.57 -8.78 -3.16
CA PRO A 86 6.08 -9.20 -1.86
C PRO A 86 6.18 -8.03 -0.87
N THR A 87 5.09 -7.80 -0.15
CA THR A 87 4.91 -6.66 0.74
C THR A 87 5.86 -6.73 1.93
N ALA A 88 6.95 -5.96 1.88
CA ALA A 88 7.75 -5.53 3.02
C ALA A 88 8.57 -4.31 2.56
N LEU A 89 7.94 -3.13 2.65
CA LEU A 89 8.66 -1.86 2.76
C LEU A 89 8.82 -1.57 4.25
#